data_AF-D2TYT8-F1
#
_entry.id   AF-D2TYT8-F1
#
_cell.length_a   1.000
_cell.length_b   1.000
_cell.length_c   1.000
_cell.angle_alpha   90.00
_cell.angle_beta   90.00
_cell.angle_gamma   90.00
#
_symmetry.space_group_name_H-M   'P 1'
#
loop_
_entity.id
_entity.type
_entity.pdbx_description
1 polymer ?
#
loop_
_entity_poly.entity_id
_entity_poly.type
_entity_poly.pdbx_seq_one_letter_code
_entity_poly.pdbx_strand_id
1 'polypeptide(L)'
;MDTIAQAIKGHSLVDILAETKLYFGLNNPEEVCFFSQQGLGELANPYDPNGIASETAINLARSAINATVTTYQQGDHQLLPLLSDSINKYYALAGNNRRLTKFNYNNEINQLYLNNVPIEQNLLMDIVTDKIDINKNNDKYCYHLQGYLVDENDLLDINKINQIKYDPILSQKVNNYFEQNKYSSSNRLIEWRKLFLNSELPTVQQQAYDTKILLENIAYRPKIIHSLSNYSNNLLSQLFLYSDGTINMRELMTLIHDHQALENLKMVLIELSAIDKRSELSQLSLSQALAKSQQWHNYYFSNIVSLANKTDTKSIPSFNITLNPLVHAFYFEQNNQLAKNLAFLYAYSENNTKKFSELLQYHHSLLEISTKRLLSNEELMFLQNFDNVFNYINFLFSQSKAVNEKNVNQLIELSIGKYQLVIDNYVFTVLKQKKIDDFYSYTIFDPRMGEIKLDFVTTENSYEKLLYFMRMYLDDEIIINNKKYYRYQMLGIKKNAQNNYSIKWYEVENDAILNYKLAKLTEQLPIKKISLKSKF
;
A
#
# COMPACT_ATOMS: atom_id res chain seq x y z
N MET A 1 23.09 18.54 60.94
CA MET A 1 21.77 18.49 60.27
C MET A 1 21.20 19.89 60.02
N ASP A 2 21.41 20.86 60.92
CA ASP A 2 20.92 22.25 60.72
C ASP A 2 21.66 23.06 59.64
N THR A 3 22.85 22.64 59.23
CA THR A 3 23.62 23.30 58.15
C THR A 3 23.12 22.96 56.74
N ILE A 4 22.49 21.79 56.55
CA ILE A 4 21.86 21.41 55.27
C ILE A 4 20.52 22.14 55.12
N ALA A 5 19.78 22.30 56.21
CA ALA A 5 18.49 23.02 56.22
C ALA A 5 18.62 24.52 55.87
N GLN A 6 19.75 25.17 56.17
CA GLN A 6 19.99 26.57 55.82
C GLN A 6 20.55 26.77 54.41
N ALA A 7 21.16 25.76 53.78
CA ALA A 7 21.59 25.81 52.38
C ALA A 7 20.43 25.65 51.37
N ILE A 8 19.30 25.09 51.80
CA ILE A 8 18.15 24.74 50.96
C ILE A 8 17.33 25.96 50.46
N LYS A 9 17.63 27.20 50.90
CA LYS A 9 16.86 28.40 50.50
C LYS A 9 17.29 29.05 49.17
N GLY A 10 18.16 28.42 48.37
CA GLY A 10 18.54 28.98 47.07
C GLY A 10 19.15 28.00 46.08
N HIS A 11 19.01 26.69 46.26
CA HIS A 11 19.60 25.67 45.39
C HIS A 11 18.48 24.79 44.80
N SER A 12 18.59 24.44 43.52
CA SER A 12 17.64 23.52 42.90
C SER A 12 17.78 22.13 43.54
N LEU A 13 16.72 21.32 43.57
CA LEU A 13 16.75 19.96 44.13
C LEU A 13 17.90 19.11 43.54
N VAL A 14 18.24 19.38 42.28
CA VAL A 14 19.33 18.71 41.56
C VAL A 14 20.71 19.09 42.10
N ASP A 15 20.91 20.35 42.47
CA ASP A 15 22.17 20.82 43.06
C ASP A 15 22.43 20.09 44.39
N ILE A 16 21.39 19.96 45.21
CA ILE A 16 21.45 19.21 46.48
C ILE A 16 21.81 17.74 46.22
N LEU A 17 21.21 17.11 45.21
CA LEU A 17 21.51 15.72 44.86
C LEU A 17 22.95 15.56 44.34
N ALA A 18 23.42 16.50 43.52
CA ALA A 18 24.78 16.51 43.00
C ALA A 18 25.82 16.72 44.11
N GLU A 19 25.59 17.68 45.02
CA GLU A 19 26.44 17.92 46.19
C GLU A 19 26.46 16.72 47.14
N THR A 20 25.29 16.13 47.40
CA THR A 20 25.17 14.92 48.25
C THR A 20 25.97 13.77 47.65
N LYS A 21 25.86 13.55 46.34
CA LYS A 21 26.62 12.53 45.62
C LYS A 21 28.13 12.76 45.77
N LEU A 22 28.60 13.99 45.57
CA LEU A 22 30.02 14.36 45.70
C LEU A 22 30.53 14.21 47.14
N TYR A 23 29.75 14.69 48.11
CA TYR A 23 30.11 14.67 49.52
C TYR A 23 30.20 13.25 50.08
N PHE A 24 29.29 12.37 49.69
CA PHE A 24 29.23 10.98 50.18
C PHE A 24 29.90 9.95 49.25
N GLY A 25 30.44 10.36 48.09
CA GLY A 25 31.10 9.45 47.14
C GLY A 25 30.15 8.41 46.53
N LEU A 26 28.90 8.79 46.28
CA LEU A 26 27.85 7.88 45.80
C LEU A 26 27.91 7.68 44.28
N ASN A 27 27.46 6.52 43.82
CA ASN A 27 27.18 6.27 42.40
C ASN A 27 25.99 7.11 41.92
N ASN A 28 25.83 7.25 40.59
CA ASN A 28 24.61 7.82 40.04
C ASN A 28 23.41 6.97 40.49
N PRO A 29 22.33 7.58 41.03
CA PRO A 29 21.10 6.86 41.30
C PRO A 29 20.53 6.34 39.99
N GLU A 30 20.03 5.09 39.99
CA GLU A 30 19.29 4.55 38.85
C GLU A 30 17.90 5.20 38.73
N GLU A 31 17.29 5.55 39.87
CA GLU A 31 15.94 6.12 39.95
C GLU A 31 15.84 7.18 41.07
N VAL A 32 15.11 8.26 40.82
CA VAL A 32 14.71 9.29 41.78
C VAL A 32 13.18 9.31 41.87
N CYS A 33 12.65 8.93 43.03
CA CYS A 33 11.20 8.79 43.23
C CYS A 33 10.63 9.94 44.06
N PHE A 34 9.61 10.63 43.53
CA PHE A 34 8.85 11.62 44.26
C PHE A 34 7.66 10.99 44.98
N PHE A 35 7.65 11.04 46.32
CA PHE A 35 6.51 10.61 47.14
C PHE A 35 5.80 11.82 47.74
N SER A 36 4.54 12.03 47.37
CA SER A 36 3.68 13.07 47.98
C SER A 36 2.42 12.43 48.56
N GLN A 37 2.05 12.86 49.77
CA GLN A 37 0.80 12.48 50.43
C GLN A 37 -0.43 13.20 49.84
N GLN A 38 -0.23 14.23 49.03
CA GLN A 38 -1.32 14.97 48.38
C GLN A 38 -1.31 14.74 46.86
N GLY A 39 -0.48 13.82 46.38
CA GLY A 39 -0.09 13.77 44.97
C GLY A 39 0.74 15.00 44.59
N LEU A 40 1.31 15.00 43.38
CA LEU A 40 1.95 16.20 42.82
C LEU A 40 0.92 17.09 42.08
N GLY A 41 -0.33 16.63 41.91
CA GLY A 41 -1.39 17.40 41.25
C GLY A 41 -0.95 17.90 39.86
N GLU A 42 -1.17 19.19 39.61
CA GLU A 42 -0.73 19.87 38.38
C GLU A 42 0.80 19.88 38.21
N LEU A 43 1.59 19.80 39.30
CA LEU A 43 3.06 19.73 39.24
C LEU A 43 3.57 18.38 38.69
N ALA A 44 2.71 17.36 38.64
CA ALA A 44 2.98 16.09 37.97
C ALA A 44 2.59 16.10 36.49
N ASN A 45 2.04 17.21 35.97
CA ASN A 45 1.67 17.30 34.56
C ASN A 45 2.94 17.07 33.72
N PRO A 46 3.02 15.97 32.95
CA PRO A 46 4.23 15.66 32.22
C PRO A 46 4.55 16.71 31.17
N TYR A 47 3.51 17.38 30.65
CA TYR A 47 3.58 18.34 29.56
C TYR A 47 3.84 19.79 30.01
N ASP A 48 3.91 20.04 31.33
CA ASP A 48 4.36 21.33 31.85
C ASP A 48 5.90 21.30 31.92
N PRO A 49 6.62 22.15 31.17
CA PRO A 49 8.08 22.20 31.23
C PRO A 49 8.59 22.67 32.61
N ASN A 50 7.75 23.35 33.40
CA ASN A 50 8.02 23.74 34.78
C ASN A 50 7.44 22.74 35.80
N GLY A 51 6.89 21.61 35.32
CA GLY A 51 6.46 20.51 36.18
C GLY A 51 7.65 19.89 36.89
N ILE A 52 7.54 19.69 38.21
CA ILE A 52 8.67 19.29 39.06
C ILE A 52 9.38 18.02 38.57
N ALA A 53 8.63 17.07 38.00
CA ALA A 53 9.17 15.80 37.51
C ALA A 53 9.97 15.97 36.21
N SER A 54 9.40 16.69 35.24
CA SER A 54 10.03 17.00 33.94
C SER A 54 11.27 17.86 34.14
N GLU A 55 11.18 18.91 34.96
CA GLU A 55 12.30 19.79 35.30
C GLU A 55 13.43 19.01 35.98
N THR A 56 13.10 18.17 36.97
CA THR A 56 14.10 17.36 37.68
C THR A 56 14.79 16.38 36.74
N ALA A 57 14.06 15.72 35.84
CA ALA A 57 14.64 14.79 34.87
C ALA A 57 15.63 15.49 33.92
N ILE A 58 15.25 16.67 33.41
CA ILE A 58 16.09 17.50 32.54
C ILE A 58 17.35 17.96 33.27
N ASN A 59 17.19 18.49 34.49
CA ASN A 59 18.31 19.06 35.25
C ASN A 59 19.28 17.97 35.76
N LEU A 60 18.78 16.80 36.19
CA LEU A 60 19.64 15.66 36.55
C LEU A 60 20.52 15.24 35.38
N ALA A 61 19.93 15.09 34.19
CA ALA A 61 20.67 14.74 32.99
C ALA A 61 21.71 15.82 32.64
N ARG A 62 21.37 17.11 32.69
CA ARG A 62 22.32 18.23 32.47
C ARG A 62 23.50 18.21 33.45
N SER A 63 23.27 17.75 34.67
CA SER A 63 24.31 17.55 35.70
C SER A 63 25.05 16.20 35.57
N ALA A 64 24.94 15.50 34.44
CA ALA A 64 25.52 14.19 34.17
C ALA A 64 25.09 13.09 35.15
N ILE A 65 23.89 13.22 35.74
CA ILE A 65 23.24 12.21 36.56
C ILE A 65 22.17 11.55 35.70
N ASN A 66 22.49 10.39 35.13
CA ASN A 66 21.52 9.61 34.35
C ASN A 66 20.65 8.78 35.30
N ALA A 67 19.47 9.31 35.63
CA ALA A 67 18.52 8.68 36.54
C ALA A 67 17.09 8.80 35.98
N THR A 68 16.28 7.76 36.18
CA THR A 68 14.84 7.83 35.90
C THR A 68 14.14 8.57 37.01
N VAL A 69 13.33 9.59 36.68
CA VAL A 69 12.47 10.26 37.66
C VAL A 69 11.10 9.60 37.64
N THR A 70 10.65 9.10 38.79
CA THR A 70 9.36 8.42 38.90
C THR A 70 8.42 9.17 39.82
N THR A 71 7.17 9.34 39.37
CA THR A 71 6.07 9.95 40.13
C THR A 71 4.88 9.02 40.22
N TYR A 72 4.05 9.22 41.26
CA TYR A 72 2.81 8.49 41.46
C TYR A 72 1.61 9.30 40.99
N GLN A 73 0.74 8.68 40.18
CA GLN A 73 -0.57 9.26 39.88
C GLN A 73 -1.56 8.90 40.99
N GLN A 74 -2.18 9.91 41.60
CA GLN A 74 -3.26 9.69 42.55
C GLN A 74 -4.56 9.43 41.77
N GLY A 75 -5.01 8.17 41.75
CA GLY A 75 -6.36 7.80 41.34
C GLY A 75 -7.18 7.45 42.58
N ASP A 76 -8.33 8.10 42.72
CA ASP A 76 -9.38 7.92 43.74
C ASP A 76 -9.19 6.71 44.65
N HIS A 77 -8.53 6.89 45.79
CA HIS A 77 -8.81 6.23 47.07
C HIS A 77 -7.90 6.82 48.15
N GLN A 78 -8.45 6.95 49.35
CA GLN A 78 -7.79 7.42 50.56
C GLN A 78 -6.41 6.79 50.72
N LEU A 79 -5.37 7.61 50.80
CA LEU A 79 -4.04 7.16 51.19
C LEU A 79 -4.16 6.49 52.57
N LEU A 80 -3.83 5.20 52.63
CA LEU A 80 -3.63 4.49 53.89
C LEU A 80 -2.67 5.32 54.76
N PRO A 81 -3.02 5.60 56.03
CA PRO A 81 -2.24 6.43 56.93
C PRO A 81 -0.78 5.94 56.97
N LEU A 82 0.15 6.87 57.14
CA LEU A 82 1.59 6.60 57.19
C LEU A 82 1.90 5.58 58.29
N LEU A 83 2.01 4.31 57.93
CA LEU A 83 2.97 3.42 58.57
C LEU A 83 4.34 3.78 58.04
N SER A 84 5.33 3.76 58.93
CA SER A 84 6.68 4.31 58.85
C SER A 84 7.60 3.80 57.74
N ASP A 85 7.09 3.16 56.69
CA ASP A 85 7.90 2.42 55.73
C ASP A 85 7.53 2.73 54.28
N SER A 86 8.02 3.87 53.80
CA SER A 86 7.89 4.37 52.42
C SER A 86 8.44 3.40 51.37
N ILE A 87 9.41 2.56 51.73
CA ILE A 87 10.03 1.54 50.86
C ILE A 87 9.03 0.42 50.54
N ASN A 88 8.28 -0.07 51.52
CA ASN A 88 7.28 -1.12 51.31
C ASN A 88 6.10 -0.64 50.45
N LYS A 89 5.73 0.65 50.54
CA LYS A 89 4.76 1.27 49.63
C LYS A 89 5.28 1.37 48.20
N TYR A 90 6.56 1.70 47.99
CA TYR A 90 7.20 1.65 46.66
C TYR A 90 7.05 0.27 46.04
N TYR A 91 7.47 -0.80 46.74
CA TYR A 91 7.42 -2.15 46.19
C TYR A 91 6.00 -2.66 45.93
N ALA A 92 5.03 -2.31 46.79
CA ALA A 92 3.62 -2.64 46.58
C ALA A 92 3.03 -1.91 45.34
N LEU A 93 3.47 -0.70 45.05
CA LEU A 93 3.02 0.09 43.89
C LEU A 93 3.81 -0.24 42.62
N ALA A 94 5.10 -0.56 42.72
CA ALA A 94 5.95 -1.03 41.62
C ALA A 94 5.48 -2.38 41.06
N GLY A 95 4.82 -3.20 41.88
CA GLY A 95 4.09 -4.38 41.41
C GLY A 95 2.91 -4.06 40.48
N ASN A 96 2.46 -2.80 40.41
CA ASN A 96 1.36 -2.34 39.57
C ASN A 96 1.80 -1.13 38.71
N ASN A 97 2.58 -1.43 37.66
CA ASN A 97 3.16 -0.47 36.72
C ASN A 97 2.18 0.56 36.11
N ARG A 98 0.86 0.36 36.20
CA ARG A 98 -0.16 1.29 35.69
C ARG A 98 -0.33 2.55 36.54
N ARG A 99 0.28 2.62 37.74
CA ARG A 99 0.15 3.77 38.68
C ARG A 99 1.39 4.66 38.75
N LEU A 100 2.42 4.30 37.99
CA LEU A 100 3.69 5.03 37.96
C LEU A 100 3.80 5.80 36.65
N THR A 101 4.38 6.99 36.75
CA THR A 101 4.79 7.79 35.60
C THR A 101 6.30 7.95 35.67
N LYS A 102 7.00 7.55 34.62
CA LYS A 102 8.46 7.57 34.54
C LYS A 102 8.93 8.62 33.54
N PHE A 103 9.94 9.38 33.92
CA PHE A 103 10.54 10.44 33.15
C PHE A 103 12.03 10.13 32.96
N ASN A 104 12.50 10.21 31.72
CA ASN A 104 13.89 10.03 31.35
C ASN A 104 14.29 11.13 30.36
N TYR A 105 15.43 11.78 30.56
CA TYR A 105 15.93 12.76 29.60
C TYR A 105 17.21 12.26 28.93
N ASN A 106 17.22 12.25 27.60
CA ASN A 106 18.41 11.93 26.81
C ASN A 106 19.06 13.23 26.34
N ASN A 107 20.25 13.54 26.87
CA ASN A 107 21.03 14.72 26.52
C ASN A 107 21.55 14.70 25.06
N GLU A 108 21.91 13.54 24.52
CA GLU A 108 22.51 13.45 23.18
C GLU A 108 21.54 13.95 22.11
N ILE A 109 20.27 13.65 22.30
CA ILE A 109 19.19 14.06 21.41
C ILE A 109 18.29 15.14 22.03
N ASN A 110 18.60 15.69 23.20
CA ASN A 110 17.77 16.68 23.91
C ASN A 110 16.28 16.30 23.95
N GLN A 111 16.00 15.08 24.44
CA GLN A 111 14.67 14.47 24.34
C GLN A 111 14.18 13.99 25.71
N LEU A 112 13.02 14.48 26.14
CA LEU A 112 12.33 13.97 27.32
C LEU A 112 11.40 12.80 26.92
N TYR A 113 11.42 11.76 27.73
CA TYR A 113 10.61 10.55 27.57
C TYR A 113 9.66 10.41 28.76
N LEU A 114 8.41 10.11 28.45
CA LEU A 114 7.35 9.78 29.38
C LEU A 114 6.98 8.30 29.17
N ASN A 115 7.24 7.46 30.18
CA ASN A 115 7.04 6.00 30.10
C ASN A 115 7.71 5.36 28.89
N ASN A 116 8.95 5.77 28.58
CA ASN A 116 9.76 5.35 27.43
C ASN A 116 9.25 5.79 26.05
N VAL A 117 8.23 6.64 25.99
CA VAL A 117 7.73 7.24 24.75
C VAL A 117 8.13 8.73 24.74
N PRO A 118 8.62 9.28 23.61
CA PRO A 118 8.93 10.70 23.52
C PRO A 118 7.75 11.57 23.98
N ILE A 119 8.04 12.61 24.75
CA ILE A 119 7.00 13.47 25.32
C ILE A 119 6.15 14.12 24.22
N GLU A 120 6.74 14.47 23.08
CA GLU A 120 6.06 15.09 21.94
C GLU A 120 5.10 14.11 21.29
N GLN A 121 5.46 12.82 21.23
CA GLN A 121 4.55 11.79 20.73
C GLN A 121 3.33 11.65 21.65
N ASN A 122 3.55 11.55 22.96
CA ASN A 122 2.45 11.45 23.92
C ASN A 122 1.55 12.69 23.89
N LEU A 123 2.16 13.88 23.88
CA LEU A 123 1.47 15.16 23.81
C LEU A 123 0.66 15.28 22.53
N LEU A 124 1.26 14.96 21.37
CA LEU A 124 0.56 14.95 20.09
C LEU A 124 -0.61 13.97 20.10
N MET A 125 -0.42 12.76 20.62
CA MET A 125 -1.49 11.76 20.73
C MET A 125 -2.64 12.25 21.62
N ASP A 126 -2.33 12.88 22.75
CA ASP A 126 -3.36 13.43 23.64
C ASP A 126 -4.08 14.65 23.01
N ILE A 127 -3.40 15.45 22.19
CA ILE A 127 -4.02 16.53 21.40
C ILE A 127 -4.94 15.96 20.31
N VAL A 128 -4.47 15.02 19.48
CA VAL A 128 -5.27 14.50 18.35
C VAL A 128 -6.44 13.63 18.82
N THR A 129 -6.37 13.06 20.03
CA THR A 129 -7.46 12.30 20.66
C THR A 129 -8.38 13.15 21.54
N ASP A 130 -8.27 14.49 21.47
CA ASP A 130 -9.12 15.44 22.20
C ASP A 130 -9.06 15.33 23.74
N LYS A 131 -8.04 14.68 24.29
CA LYS A 131 -7.77 14.72 25.74
C LYS A 131 -7.20 16.08 26.15
N ILE A 132 -6.49 16.73 25.24
CA ILE A 132 -5.97 18.09 25.40
C ILE A 132 -6.65 19.02 24.40
N ASP A 133 -7.38 20.00 24.92
CA ASP A 133 -7.93 21.11 24.13
C ASP A 133 -6.86 22.19 23.94
N ILE A 134 -6.22 22.16 22.76
CA ILE A 134 -5.12 23.06 22.41
C ILE A 134 -5.55 24.53 22.32
N ASN A 135 -6.83 24.79 22.02
CA ASN A 135 -7.35 26.16 21.95
C ASN A 135 -7.41 26.83 23.33
N LYS A 136 -7.41 26.04 24.41
CA LYS A 136 -7.44 26.54 25.80
C LYS A 136 -6.08 26.58 26.48
N ASN A 137 -5.10 25.84 25.98
CA ASN A 137 -3.84 25.57 26.68
C ASN A 137 -2.59 25.75 25.78
N ASN A 138 -2.71 26.51 24.69
CA ASN A 138 -1.68 26.68 23.67
C ASN A 138 -0.28 26.97 24.27
N ASP A 139 -0.21 27.98 25.16
CA ASP A 139 1.05 28.46 25.74
C ASP A 139 1.78 27.42 26.61
N LYS A 140 1.05 26.44 27.16
CA LYS A 140 1.63 25.43 28.07
C LYS A 140 2.46 24.39 27.34
N TYR A 141 2.18 24.16 26.06
CA TYR A 141 2.70 23.00 25.32
C TYR A 141 3.71 23.36 24.22
N CYS A 142 3.86 24.67 23.92
CA CYS A 142 4.78 25.17 22.90
C CYS A 142 6.22 24.66 23.09
N TYR A 143 6.72 24.59 24.32
CA TYR A 143 8.10 24.18 24.61
C TYR A 143 8.44 22.79 24.04
N HIS A 144 7.58 21.80 24.29
CA HIS A 144 7.82 20.44 23.80
C HIS A 144 7.62 20.34 22.29
N LEU A 145 6.73 21.14 21.71
CA LEU A 145 6.40 21.07 20.28
C LEU A 145 7.24 22.01 19.40
N GLN A 146 8.16 22.81 19.95
CA GLN A 146 8.89 23.86 19.22
C GLN A 146 9.65 23.34 17.98
N GLY A 147 10.21 22.12 18.06
CA GLY A 147 10.90 21.50 16.91
C GLY A 147 9.96 20.91 15.85
N TYR A 148 8.69 20.69 16.19
CA TYR A 148 7.78 19.82 15.45
C TYR A 148 6.56 20.57 14.88
N LEU A 149 5.85 21.35 15.70
CA LEU A 149 4.54 21.90 15.38
C LEU A 149 4.41 23.38 15.72
N VAL A 150 5.52 24.11 15.64
CA VAL A 150 5.54 25.56 15.83
C VAL A 150 5.74 26.27 14.49
N ASP A 151 5.09 27.43 14.33
CA ASP A 151 5.14 28.29 13.15
C ASP A 151 6.31 29.29 13.21
N GLU A 152 6.36 30.22 12.25
CA GLU A 152 7.42 31.24 12.16
C GLU A 152 7.38 32.27 13.31
N ASN A 153 6.28 32.32 14.08
CA ASN A 153 6.07 33.25 15.19
C ASN A 153 6.26 32.58 16.57
N ASP A 154 6.87 31.39 16.62
CA ASP A 154 7.01 30.58 17.82
C ASP A 154 5.67 30.13 18.47
N LEU A 155 4.57 30.12 17.70
CA LEU A 155 3.25 29.65 18.14
C LEU A 155 2.91 28.26 17.58
N LEU A 156 2.06 27.48 18.27
CA LEU A 156 1.62 26.19 17.73
C LEU A 156 0.87 26.38 16.41
N ASP A 157 1.31 25.64 15.39
CA ASP A 157 0.71 25.58 14.07
C ASP A 157 -0.56 24.72 14.11
N ILE A 158 -1.67 25.36 14.48
CA ILE A 158 -3.00 24.74 14.57
C ILE A 158 -3.42 24.10 13.24
N ASN A 159 -2.99 24.67 12.11
CA ASN A 159 -3.27 24.09 10.79
C ASN A 159 -2.59 22.74 10.63
N LYS A 160 -1.29 22.62 10.95
CA LYS A 160 -0.60 21.31 10.94
C LYS A 160 -1.22 20.33 11.90
N ILE A 161 -1.59 20.73 13.11
CA ILE A 161 -2.26 19.85 14.08
C ILE A 161 -3.58 19.33 13.52
N ASN A 162 -4.41 20.20 12.94
CA ASN A 162 -5.65 19.81 12.29
C ASN A 162 -5.42 18.88 11.11
N GLN A 163 -4.36 19.11 10.32
CA GLN A 163 -3.97 18.19 9.25
C GLN A 163 -3.57 16.82 9.81
N ILE A 164 -2.74 16.72 10.85
CA ILE A 164 -2.38 15.43 11.46
C ILE A 164 -3.62 14.69 11.98
N LYS A 165 -4.57 15.43 12.55
CA LYS A 165 -5.79 14.87 13.13
C LYS A 165 -6.80 14.38 12.10
N TYR A 166 -6.94 15.09 10.97
CA TYR A 166 -8.05 14.87 10.03
C TYR A 166 -7.63 14.42 8.63
N ASP A 167 -6.41 14.71 8.19
CA ASP A 167 -5.87 14.20 6.93
C ASP A 167 -5.39 12.75 7.13
N PRO A 168 -6.06 11.75 6.53
CA PRO A 168 -5.74 10.35 6.77
C PRO A 168 -4.34 9.96 6.28
N ILE A 169 -3.82 10.61 5.24
CA ILE A 169 -2.49 10.31 4.70
C ILE A 169 -1.42 10.91 5.61
N LEU A 170 -1.57 12.18 5.99
CA LEU A 170 -0.60 12.80 6.88
C LEU A 170 -0.58 12.13 8.26
N SER A 171 -1.74 11.74 8.77
CA SER A 171 -1.86 10.96 10.01
C SER A 171 -1.05 9.66 9.94
N GLN A 172 -1.18 8.90 8.83
CA GLN A 172 -0.37 7.70 8.61
C GLN A 172 1.13 7.99 8.53
N LYS A 173 1.54 9.06 7.84
CA LYS A 173 2.95 9.49 7.77
C LYS A 173 3.53 9.81 9.14
N VAL A 174 2.77 10.49 10.00
CA VAL A 174 3.16 10.84 11.37
C VAL A 174 3.25 9.58 12.25
N ASN A 175 2.27 8.68 12.19
CA ASN A 175 2.33 7.42 12.93
C ASN A 175 3.55 6.59 12.52
N ASN A 176 3.81 6.46 11.21
CA ASN A 176 4.98 5.76 10.68
C ASN A 176 6.30 6.39 11.14
N TYR A 177 6.36 7.71 11.28
CA TYR A 177 7.55 8.40 11.80
C TYR A 177 7.88 7.94 13.22
N PHE A 178 6.87 7.83 14.09
CA PHE A 178 7.07 7.37 15.46
C PHE A 178 7.32 5.86 15.54
N GLU A 179 6.56 5.03 14.81
CA GLU A 179 6.73 3.57 14.81
C GLU A 179 8.12 3.14 14.30
N GLN A 180 8.70 3.88 13.35
CA GLN A 180 10.04 3.62 12.81
C GLN A 180 11.16 4.18 13.71
N ASN A 181 10.84 4.72 14.88
CA ASN A 181 11.79 5.39 15.78
C ASN A 181 12.60 6.51 15.10
N LYS A 182 12.05 7.17 14.07
CA LYS A 182 12.77 8.26 13.38
C LYS A 182 13.05 9.46 14.29
N TYR A 183 12.26 9.60 15.37
CA TYR A 183 12.48 10.59 16.41
C TYR A 183 13.82 10.41 17.16
N SER A 184 14.44 9.23 17.15
CA SER A 184 15.74 8.99 17.79
C SER A 184 16.92 9.19 16.84
N SER A 185 16.67 9.50 15.56
CA SER A 185 17.72 9.73 14.57
C SER A 185 18.38 11.11 14.77
N SER A 186 19.64 11.25 14.35
CA SER A 186 20.33 12.55 14.35
C SER A 186 19.68 13.57 13.40
N ASN A 187 18.90 13.09 12.41
CA ASN A 187 18.21 13.91 11.42
C ASN A 187 16.70 14.06 11.71
N ARG A 188 16.24 13.74 12.93
CA ARG A 188 14.82 13.62 13.27
C ARG A 188 13.95 14.81 12.85
N LEU A 189 14.42 16.06 12.99
CA LEU A 189 13.66 17.26 12.66
C LEU A 189 13.59 17.48 11.14
N ILE A 190 14.63 17.09 10.42
CA ILE A 190 14.64 17.11 8.96
C ILE A 190 13.64 16.07 8.44
N GLU A 191 13.66 14.85 9.00
CA GLU A 191 12.72 13.79 8.66
C GLU A 191 11.27 14.17 9.00
N TRP A 192 11.04 14.83 10.13
CA TRP A 192 9.72 15.34 10.51
C TRP A 192 9.21 16.40 9.53
N ARG A 193 10.03 17.41 9.21
CA ARG A 193 9.65 18.47 8.26
C ARG A 193 9.29 17.89 6.88
N LYS A 194 10.02 16.86 6.43
CA LYS A 194 9.72 16.16 5.17
C LYS A 194 8.32 15.55 5.11
N LEU A 195 7.66 15.25 6.23
CA LEU A 195 6.30 14.71 6.24
C LEU A 195 5.28 15.68 5.62
N PHE A 196 5.54 17.00 5.72
CA PHE A 196 4.66 18.08 5.27
C PHE A 196 5.05 18.67 3.91
N LEU A 197 6.25 18.33 3.42
CA LEU A 197 6.76 18.83 2.14
C LEU A 197 6.23 17.98 0.98
N ASN A 198 5.90 18.64 -0.12
CA ASN A 198 5.51 18.00 -1.38
C ASN A 198 6.71 17.92 -2.35
N SER A 199 7.89 17.54 -1.86
CA SER A 199 9.14 17.69 -2.61
C SER A 199 9.35 16.64 -3.71
N GLU A 200 8.73 15.47 -3.59
CA GLU A 200 8.74 14.43 -4.62
C GLU A 200 7.32 13.90 -4.82
N LEU A 201 6.82 13.99 -6.05
CA LEU A 201 5.57 13.33 -6.42
C LEU A 201 5.79 11.82 -6.34
N PRO A 202 5.02 11.11 -5.50
CA PRO A 202 5.18 9.67 -5.36
C PRO A 202 4.71 8.97 -6.64
N THR A 203 4.99 7.66 -6.74
CA THR A 203 4.59 6.87 -7.91
C THR A 203 3.08 6.85 -8.09
N VAL A 204 2.60 6.60 -9.31
CA VAL A 204 1.15 6.49 -9.60
C VAL A 204 0.47 5.47 -8.69
N GLN A 205 1.16 4.37 -8.36
CA GLN A 205 0.68 3.35 -7.43
C GLN A 205 0.33 3.96 -6.07
N GLN A 206 1.26 4.73 -5.51
CA GLN A 206 1.07 5.36 -4.21
C GLN A 206 0.01 6.46 -4.29
N GLN A 207 0.02 7.27 -5.35
CA GLN A 207 -1.00 8.30 -5.57
C GLN A 207 -2.41 7.69 -5.65
N ALA A 208 -2.56 6.54 -6.33
CA ALA A 208 -3.83 5.83 -6.44
C ALA A 208 -4.30 5.28 -5.08
N TYR A 209 -3.39 4.66 -4.33
CA TYR A 209 -3.67 4.17 -2.98
C TYR A 209 -4.08 5.30 -2.02
N ASP A 210 -3.32 6.38 -2.00
CA ASP A 210 -3.56 7.56 -1.17
C ASP A 210 -4.88 8.24 -1.53
N THR A 211 -5.17 8.38 -2.83
CA THR A 211 -6.44 8.93 -3.31
C THR A 211 -7.63 8.07 -2.88
N LYS A 212 -7.49 6.75 -2.95
CA LYS A 212 -8.52 5.81 -2.47
C LYS A 212 -8.79 6.03 -0.98
N ILE A 213 -7.75 6.11 -0.14
CA ILE A 213 -7.89 6.39 1.30
C ILE A 213 -8.59 7.73 1.54
N LEU A 214 -8.22 8.77 0.80
CA LEU A 214 -8.85 10.09 0.91
C LEU A 214 -10.34 10.01 0.62
N LEU A 215 -10.73 9.40 -0.50
CA LEU A 215 -12.13 9.28 -0.89
C LEU A 215 -12.94 8.46 0.14
N GLU A 216 -12.39 7.37 0.67
CA GLU A 216 -13.03 6.57 1.73
C GLU A 216 -13.27 7.39 3.01
N ASN A 217 -12.26 8.17 3.44
CA ASN A 217 -12.37 8.97 4.65
C ASN A 217 -13.27 10.20 4.45
N ILE A 218 -13.26 10.83 3.28
CA ILE A 218 -14.17 11.93 2.94
C ILE A 218 -15.61 11.42 2.88
N ALA A 219 -15.84 10.23 2.32
CA ALA A 219 -17.18 9.63 2.29
C ALA A 219 -17.70 9.35 3.70
N TYR A 220 -16.84 8.86 4.59
CA TYR A 220 -17.19 8.63 5.98
C TYR A 220 -17.40 9.92 6.78
N ARG A 221 -16.54 10.94 6.56
CA ARG A 221 -16.57 12.22 7.27
C ARG A 221 -16.24 13.38 6.32
N PRO A 222 -17.25 13.95 5.62
CA PRO A 222 -17.00 15.01 4.62
C PRO A 222 -16.27 16.24 5.14
N LYS A 223 -16.45 16.58 6.42
CA LYS A 223 -15.85 17.75 7.06
C LYS A 223 -14.32 17.74 7.07
N ILE A 224 -13.65 16.59 6.90
CA ILE A 224 -12.18 16.52 6.89
C ILE A 224 -11.56 17.31 5.73
N ILE A 225 -12.35 17.59 4.69
CA ILE A 225 -11.89 18.27 3.49
C ILE A 225 -11.30 19.66 3.77
N HIS A 226 -11.74 20.31 4.85
CA HIS A 226 -11.24 21.63 5.27
C HIS A 226 -9.89 21.58 6.00
N SER A 227 -9.40 20.39 6.31
CA SER A 227 -8.18 20.16 7.08
C SER A 227 -7.17 19.29 6.32
N LEU A 228 -7.31 19.17 5.01
CA LEU A 228 -6.37 18.39 4.20
C LEU A 228 -5.03 19.12 4.03
N SER A 229 -3.96 18.34 4.00
CA SER A 229 -2.62 18.82 3.66
C SER A 229 -2.53 19.23 2.18
N ASN A 230 -1.49 20.00 1.84
CA ASN A 230 -1.23 20.39 0.45
C ASN A 230 -1.07 19.18 -0.48
N TYR A 231 -0.46 18.09 0.02
CA TYR A 231 -0.32 16.85 -0.75
C TYR A 231 -1.69 16.23 -1.07
N SER A 232 -2.55 16.07 -0.06
CA SER A 232 -3.89 15.49 -0.23
C SER A 232 -4.78 16.35 -1.12
N ASN A 233 -4.72 17.68 -0.96
CA ASN A 233 -5.40 18.61 -1.86
C ASN A 233 -4.89 18.48 -3.30
N ASN A 234 -3.58 18.33 -3.51
CA ASN A 234 -3.00 18.12 -4.84
C ASN A 234 -3.53 16.82 -5.47
N LEU A 235 -3.53 15.70 -4.74
CA LEU A 235 -4.10 14.44 -5.24
C LEU A 235 -5.56 14.59 -5.68
N LEU A 236 -6.42 15.21 -4.85
CA LEU A 236 -7.81 15.46 -5.21
C LEU A 236 -7.93 16.38 -6.42
N SER A 237 -7.09 17.41 -6.50
CA SER A 237 -7.07 18.35 -7.62
C SER A 237 -6.69 17.69 -8.94
N GLN A 238 -5.94 16.59 -8.95
CA GLN A 238 -5.65 15.87 -10.20
C GLN A 238 -6.93 15.26 -10.82
N LEU A 239 -7.95 14.97 -10.01
CA LEU A 239 -9.18 14.30 -10.45
C LEU A 239 -10.38 15.24 -10.54
N PHE A 240 -10.48 16.18 -9.61
CA PHE A 240 -11.59 17.10 -9.47
C PHE A 240 -11.05 18.52 -9.61
N LEU A 241 -10.70 18.93 -10.83
CA LEU A 241 -10.10 20.23 -11.10
C LEU A 241 -11.09 21.15 -11.83
N TYR A 242 -11.27 22.36 -11.32
CA TYR A 242 -11.81 23.45 -12.13
C TYR A 242 -10.75 23.96 -13.13
N SER A 243 -11.18 24.60 -14.21
CA SER A 243 -10.26 25.20 -15.18
C SER A 243 -9.33 26.28 -14.60
N ASP A 244 -9.66 26.82 -13.42
CA ASP A 244 -8.86 27.79 -12.67
C ASP A 244 -7.80 27.16 -11.75
N GLY A 245 -7.72 25.82 -11.69
CA GLY A 245 -6.76 25.08 -10.88
C GLY A 245 -7.21 24.79 -9.45
N THR A 246 -8.44 25.16 -9.06
CA THR A 246 -8.99 24.85 -7.73
C THR A 246 -9.76 23.52 -7.72
N ILE A 247 -9.93 22.92 -6.54
CA ILE A 247 -10.65 21.64 -6.41
C ILE A 247 -12.15 21.85 -6.70
N ASN A 248 -12.70 21.05 -7.61
CA ASN A 248 -14.12 20.97 -7.89
C ASN A 248 -14.87 20.22 -6.78
N MET A 249 -15.11 20.92 -5.67
CA MET A 249 -15.82 20.37 -4.51
C MET A 249 -17.22 19.86 -4.85
N ARG A 250 -17.91 20.47 -5.83
CA ARG A 250 -19.26 20.03 -6.22
C ARG A 250 -19.20 18.64 -6.82
N GLU A 251 -18.28 18.42 -7.75
CA GLU A 251 -18.11 17.13 -8.42
C GLU A 251 -17.63 16.06 -7.45
N LEU A 252 -16.64 16.38 -6.61
CA LEU A 252 -16.19 15.48 -5.55
C LEU A 252 -17.36 15.10 -4.63
N MET A 253 -18.12 16.06 -4.12
CA MET A 253 -19.25 15.75 -3.25
C MET A 253 -20.35 14.99 -4.00
N THR A 254 -20.57 15.24 -5.29
CA THR A 254 -21.52 14.47 -6.11
C THR A 254 -21.10 13.01 -6.20
N LEU A 255 -19.81 12.74 -6.48
CA LEU A 255 -19.25 11.40 -6.47
C LEU A 255 -19.40 10.73 -5.10
N ILE A 256 -19.13 11.45 -4.01
CA ILE A 256 -19.24 10.91 -2.64
C ILE A 256 -20.67 10.49 -2.30
N HIS A 257 -21.68 11.18 -2.83
CA HIS A 257 -23.09 10.81 -2.63
C HIS A 257 -23.58 9.71 -3.58
N ASP A 258 -22.88 9.48 -4.70
CA ASP A 258 -23.14 8.36 -5.61
C ASP A 258 -22.28 7.15 -5.23
N HIS A 259 -22.85 6.26 -4.40
CA HIS A 259 -22.15 5.09 -3.89
C HIS A 259 -21.63 4.17 -5.01
N GLN A 260 -22.39 4.02 -6.10
CA GLN A 260 -21.99 3.14 -7.21
C GLN A 260 -20.81 3.73 -7.98
N ALA A 261 -20.85 5.03 -8.28
CA ALA A 261 -19.75 5.71 -8.95
C ALA A 261 -18.49 5.74 -8.09
N LEU A 262 -18.63 5.95 -6.77
CA LEU A 262 -17.53 5.92 -5.82
C LEU A 262 -16.86 4.54 -5.75
N GLU A 263 -17.63 3.46 -5.61
CA GLU A 263 -17.07 2.10 -5.56
C GLU A 263 -16.41 1.71 -6.90
N ASN A 264 -16.97 2.11 -8.04
CA ASN A 264 -16.33 1.91 -9.34
C ASN A 264 -14.97 2.63 -9.40
N LEU A 265 -14.88 3.89 -8.97
CA LEU A 265 -13.60 4.61 -8.93
C LEU A 265 -12.61 3.95 -7.97
N LYS A 266 -13.06 3.53 -6.78
CA LYS A 266 -12.22 2.84 -5.81
C LYS A 266 -11.65 1.52 -6.36
N MET A 267 -12.44 0.75 -7.10
CA MET A 267 -11.96 -0.47 -7.76
C MET A 267 -10.82 -0.17 -8.75
N VAL A 268 -10.99 0.87 -9.57
CA VAL A 268 -9.93 1.31 -10.51
C VAL A 268 -8.69 1.80 -9.76
N LEU A 269 -8.85 2.55 -8.66
CA LEU A 269 -7.73 3.01 -7.83
C LEU A 269 -6.99 1.85 -7.15
N ILE A 270 -7.68 0.79 -6.72
CA ILE A 270 -7.06 -0.41 -6.17
C ILE A 270 -6.21 -1.10 -7.24
N GLU A 271 -6.75 -1.28 -8.45
CA GLU A 271 -5.98 -1.85 -9.57
C GLU A 271 -4.74 -0.98 -9.88
N LEU A 272 -4.92 0.34 -9.95
CA LEU A 272 -3.80 1.28 -10.19
C LEU A 272 -2.75 1.24 -9.08
N SER A 273 -3.15 1.01 -7.83
CA SER A 273 -2.20 0.84 -6.72
C SER A 273 -1.34 -0.42 -6.85
N ALA A 274 -1.82 -1.41 -7.61
CA ALA A 274 -1.19 -2.70 -7.79
C ALA A 274 -0.56 -2.89 -9.19
N ILE A 275 -0.38 -1.81 -9.97
CA ILE A 275 0.26 -1.92 -11.29
C ILE A 275 1.74 -2.21 -11.18
N ASP A 276 2.21 -3.07 -12.08
CA ASP A 276 3.64 -3.35 -12.25
C ASP A 276 4.38 -2.08 -12.69
N LYS A 277 5.58 -1.83 -12.16
CA LYS A 277 6.44 -0.70 -12.56
C LYS A 277 6.75 -0.69 -14.06
N ARG A 278 6.74 -1.84 -14.73
CA ARG A 278 6.93 -2.00 -16.18
C ARG A 278 5.67 -1.66 -16.99
N SER A 279 4.52 -1.51 -16.34
CA SER A 279 3.31 -1.02 -16.99
C SER A 279 3.52 0.42 -17.44
N GLU A 280 3.06 0.75 -18.64
CA GLU A 280 3.15 2.12 -19.16
C GLU A 280 2.32 3.12 -18.31
N LEU A 281 1.32 2.64 -17.57
CA LEU A 281 0.57 3.50 -16.64
C LEU A 281 1.43 4.01 -15.49
N SER A 282 2.50 3.31 -15.13
CA SER A 282 3.38 3.75 -14.04
C SER A 282 4.12 5.06 -14.37
N GLN A 283 4.17 5.41 -15.66
CA GLN A 283 4.85 6.59 -16.19
C GLN A 283 3.91 7.76 -16.49
N LEU A 284 2.61 7.59 -16.28
CA LEU A 284 1.61 8.63 -16.55
C LEU A 284 1.30 9.44 -15.28
N SER A 285 0.58 10.55 -15.41
CA SER A 285 -0.08 11.16 -14.26
C SER A 285 -1.26 10.31 -13.78
N LEU A 286 -1.69 10.48 -12.52
CA LEU A 286 -2.82 9.70 -11.97
C LEU A 286 -4.10 9.89 -12.81
N SER A 287 -4.39 11.11 -13.26
CA SER A 287 -5.57 11.41 -14.08
C SER A 287 -5.53 10.69 -15.44
N GLN A 288 -4.37 10.70 -16.11
CA GLN A 288 -4.17 9.99 -17.36
C GLN A 288 -4.25 8.46 -17.18
N ALA A 289 -3.65 7.93 -16.10
CA ALA A 289 -3.70 6.51 -15.76
C ALA A 289 -5.14 6.05 -15.48
N LEU A 290 -5.91 6.83 -14.73
CA LEU A 290 -7.32 6.57 -14.46
C LEU A 290 -8.17 6.61 -15.73
N ALA A 291 -8.00 7.63 -16.58
CA ALA A 291 -8.74 7.73 -17.82
C ALA A 291 -8.47 6.53 -18.74
N LYS A 292 -7.19 6.15 -18.91
CA LYS A 292 -6.81 4.93 -19.65
C LYS A 292 -7.37 3.67 -19.00
N SER A 293 -7.40 3.62 -17.67
CA SER A 293 -7.89 2.46 -16.95
C SER A 293 -9.39 2.25 -17.08
N GLN A 294 -10.16 3.31 -16.93
CA GLN A 294 -11.60 3.30 -17.17
C GLN A 294 -11.94 2.94 -18.62
N GLN A 295 -11.19 3.46 -19.60
CA GLN A 295 -11.35 3.08 -21.01
C GLN A 295 -11.12 1.58 -21.22
N TRP A 296 -10.14 1.00 -20.53
CA TRP A 296 -9.90 -0.43 -20.58
C TRP A 296 -10.99 -1.24 -19.91
N HIS A 297 -11.45 -0.88 -18.71
CA HIS A 297 -12.59 -1.55 -18.08
C HIS A 297 -13.82 -1.56 -18.99
N ASN A 298 -14.10 -0.42 -19.64
CA ASN A 298 -15.22 -0.32 -20.58
C ASN A 298 -15.04 -1.25 -21.77
N TYR A 299 -13.87 -1.27 -22.41
CA TYR A 299 -13.57 -2.22 -23.49
C TYR A 299 -13.64 -3.67 -23.02
N TYR A 300 -13.03 -3.96 -21.88
CA TYR A 300 -12.87 -5.28 -21.33
C TYR A 300 -14.24 -5.89 -21.03
N PHE A 301 -15.05 -5.14 -20.27
CA PHE A 301 -16.41 -5.49 -19.94
C PHE A 301 -17.27 -5.60 -21.19
N SER A 302 -17.24 -4.63 -22.10
CA SER A 302 -18.04 -4.71 -23.34
C SER A 302 -17.68 -5.94 -24.17
N ASN A 303 -16.41 -6.32 -24.19
CA ASN A 303 -15.94 -7.45 -24.98
C ASN A 303 -16.27 -8.78 -24.34
N ILE A 304 -16.09 -8.92 -23.03
CA ILE A 304 -16.47 -10.15 -22.33
C ILE A 304 -17.98 -10.34 -22.37
N VAL A 305 -18.77 -9.29 -22.16
CA VAL A 305 -20.23 -9.36 -22.26
C VAL A 305 -20.68 -9.67 -23.68
N SER A 306 -20.11 -9.02 -24.70
CA SER A 306 -20.40 -9.33 -26.12
C SER A 306 -20.08 -10.80 -26.44
N LEU A 307 -18.89 -11.25 -26.07
CA LEU A 307 -18.44 -12.61 -26.31
C LEU A 307 -19.33 -13.61 -25.57
N ALA A 308 -19.57 -13.39 -24.26
CA ALA A 308 -20.44 -14.21 -23.45
C ALA A 308 -21.85 -14.32 -24.08
N ASN A 309 -22.48 -13.20 -24.43
CA ASN A 309 -23.83 -13.19 -25.03
C ASN A 309 -23.91 -13.95 -26.36
N LYS A 310 -22.89 -13.82 -27.23
CA LYS A 310 -22.82 -14.55 -28.50
C LYS A 310 -22.59 -16.05 -28.32
N THR A 311 -22.09 -16.44 -27.15
CA THR A 311 -21.73 -17.82 -26.82
C THR A 311 -22.78 -18.49 -25.93
N ASP A 312 -23.59 -17.71 -25.20
CA ASP A 312 -24.71 -18.14 -24.34
C ASP A 312 -26.01 -18.36 -25.14
N THR A 313 -26.08 -17.85 -26.37
CA THR A 313 -27.12 -18.29 -27.31
C THR A 313 -26.93 -19.77 -27.63
N LYS A 314 -28.00 -20.55 -27.46
CA LYS A 314 -28.21 -21.98 -27.79
C LYS A 314 -27.73 -22.47 -29.18
N SER A 315 -27.07 -21.62 -29.97
CA SER A 315 -26.64 -21.80 -31.35
C SER A 315 -25.31 -22.55 -31.53
N ILE A 316 -24.59 -22.94 -30.47
CA ILE A 316 -23.41 -23.80 -30.62
C ILE A 316 -23.44 -24.99 -29.64
N PRO A 317 -24.24 -26.05 -29.91
CA PRO A 317 -24.40 -27.23 -29.03
C PRO A 317 -23.14 -28.10 -28.86
N SER A 318 -21.98 -27.66 -29.31
CA SER A 318 -20.87 -28.54 -29.70
C SER A 318 -19.52 -28.26 -29.00
N PHE A 319 -19.44 -27.18 -28.21
CA PHE A 319 -18.34 -26.90 -27.30
C PHE A 319 -18.77 -25.95 -26.18
N ASN A 320 -18.16 -26.08 -25.01
CA ASN A 320 -18.34 -25.15 -23.89
C ASN A 320 -17.25 -24.08 -23.93
N ILE A 321 -17.61 -22.83 -23.64
CA ILE A 321 -16.66 -21.72 -23.55
C ILE A 321 -16.56 -21.27 -22.09
N THR A 322 -15.34 -21.21 -21.58
CA THR A 322 -15.05 -20.64 -20.26
C THR A 322 -14.19 -19.40 -20.44
N LEU A 323 -14.62 -18.28 -19.85
CA LEU A 323 -13.88 -17.03 -19.82
C LEU A 323 -13.30 -16.83 -18.42
N ASN A 324 -11.98 -16.74 -18.35
CA ASN A 324 -11.22 -16.57 -17.12
C ASN A 324 -10.49 -15.22 -17.18
N PRO A 325 -11.01 -14.19 -16.49
CA PRO A 325 -10.45 -12.85 -16.55
C PRO A 325 -9.04 -12.78 -15.95
N LEU A 326 -8.23 -11.86 -16.46
CA LEU A 326 -6.87 -11.64 -15.96
C LEU A 326 -6.88 -10.55 -14.88
N VAL A 327 -6.23 -10.83 -13.75
CA VAL A 327 -6.18 -9.94 -12.57
C VAL A 327 -5.15 -8.83 -12.65
N HIS A 328 -4.31 -8.80 -13.68
CA HIS A 328 -3.34 -7.73 -13.85
C HIS A 328 -3.81 -6.72 -14.89
N ALA A 329 -3.44 -5.47 -14.65
CA ALA A 329 -3.76 -4.34 -15.50
C ALA A 329 -2.91 -4.32 -16.78
N PHE A 330 -3.53 -4.51 -17.96
CA PHE A 330 -2.87 -4.37 -19.27
C PHE A 330 -3.70 -3.52 -20.22
N TYR A 331 -3.21 -2.32 -20.50
CA TYR A 331 -3.94 -1.34 -21.30
C TYR A 331 -3.64 -1.48 -22.81
N PHE A 332 -4.47 -0.85 -23.66
CA PHE A 332 -4.40 -0.85 -25.14
C PHE A 332 -3.19 -0.11 -25.70
N GLU A 333 -2.01 -0.48 -25.25
CA GLU A 333 -0.78 0.02 -25.82
C GLU A 333 -0.36 -0.94 -26.92
N GLN A 334 -0.05 -0.40 -28.10
CA GLN A 334 0.44 -1.21 -29.21
C GLN A 334 1.72 -1.94 -28.83
N ASN A 335 2.57 -1.38 -27.95
CA ASN A 335 3.90 -1.91 -27.69
C ASN A 335 4.16 -2.35 -26.23
N ASN A 336 3.16 -2.96 -25.60
CA ASN A 336 3.28 -3.38 -24.20
C ASN A 336 4.16 -4.64 -24.06
N GLN A 337 5.44 -4.46 -23.73
CA GLN A 337 6.39 -5.56 -23.50
C GLN A 337 5.94 -6.50 -22.37
N LEU A 338 5.27 -5.96 -21.34
CA LEU A 338 4.77 -6.75 -20.22
C LEU A 338 3.67 -7.73 -20.69
N ALA A 339 2.75 -7.28 -21.54
CA ALA A 339 1.73 -8.13 -22.15
C ALA A 339 2.35 -9.27 -22.98
N LYS A 340 3.36 -8.96 -23.80
CA LYS A 340 4.11 -9.96 -24.58
C LYS A 340 4.75 -11.02 -23.68
N ASN A 341 5.38 -10.59 -22.59
CA ASN A 341 6.03 -11.49 -21.63
C ASN A 341 5.05 -12.42 -20.93
N LEU A 342 3.84 -11.94 -20.65
CA LEU A 342 2.80 -12.75 -20.02
C LEU A 342 2.19 -13.79 -20.93
N ALA A 343 1.99 -13.47 -22.21
CA ALA A 343 1.60 -14.47 -23.18
C ALA A 343 2.61 -15.62 -23.19
N PHE A 344 3.89 -15.29 -23.22
CA PHE A 344 4.96 -16.30 -23.13
C PHE A 344 4.92 -17.08 -21.82
N LEU A 345 4.87 -16.39 -20.69
CA LEU A 345 4.79 -17.02 -19.38
C LEU A 345 3.62 -18.02 -19.29
N TYR A 346 2.47 -17.66 -19.86
CA TYR A 346 1.30 -18.52 -19.95
C TYR A 346 1.58 -19.78 -20.79
N ALA A 347 2.28 -19.64 -21.92
CA ALA A 347 2.67 -20.79 -22.76
C ALA A 347 3.55 -21.80 -22.01
N TYR A 348 4.44 -21.34 -21.14
CA TYR A 348 5.25 -22.22 -20.28
C TYR A 348 4.50 -22.76 -19.05
N SER A 349 3.25 -22.33 -18.84
CA SER A 349 2.39 -22.78 -17.74
C SER A 349 1.32 -23.78 -18.20
N GLU A 350 1.44 -24.35 -19.41
CA GLU A 350 0.41 -25.19 -20.05
C GLU A 350 -0.08 -26.37 -19.21
N ASN A 351 0.82 -26.96 -18.42
CA ASN A 351 0.53 -28.12 -17.57
C ASN A 351 -0.20 -27.74 -16.28
N ASN A 352 -0.31 -26.44 -15.96
CA ASN A 352 -1.01 -25.94 -14.78
C ASN A 352 -1.38 -24.45 -14.91
N THR A 353 -2.36 -24.13 -15.76
CA THR A 353 -2.83 -22.74 -15.94
C THR A 353 -3.44 -22.16 -14.66
N LYS A 354 -3.93 -23.01 -13.75
CA LYS A 354 -4.35 -22.58 -12.41
C LYS A 354 -3.19 -21.98 -11.61
N LYS A 355 -2.02 -22.61 -11.62
CA LYS A 355 -0.81 -22.06 -10.98
C LYS A 355 -0.38 -20.73 -11.59
N PHE A 356 -0.54 -20.56 -12.90
CA PHE A 356 -0.29 -19.26 -13.54
C PHE A 356 -1.19 -18.16 -12.96
N SER A 357 -2.50 -18.43 -12.85
CA SER A 357 -3.43 -17.47 -12.23
C SER A 357 -3.06 -17.18 -10.77
N GLU A 358 -2.70 -18.20 -9.98
CA GLU A 358 -2.26 -18.03 -8.59
C GLU A 358 -0.95 -17.20 -8.47
N LEU A 359 0.02 -17.43 -9.37
CA LEU A 359 1.25 -16.63 -9.46
C LEU A 359 0.94 -15.15 -9.73
N LEU A 360 0.04 -14.89 -10.67
CA LEU A 360 -0.31 -13.52 -11.02
C LEU A 360 -1.11 -12.84 -9.91
N GLN A 361 -2.08 -13.52 -9.32
CA GLN A 361 -2.83 -13.01 -8.17
C GLN A 361 -1.91 -12.67 -6.99
N TYR A 362 -0.93 -13.54 -6.70
CA TYR A 362 0.01 -13.29 -5.62
C TYR A 362 0.94 -12.12 -5.95
N HIS A 363 1.48 -12.04 -7.17
CA HIS A 363 2.26 -10.89 -7.62
C HIS A 363 1.48 -9.58 -7.50
N HIS A 364 0.25 -9.52 -8.03
CA HIS A 364 -0.63 -8.35 -7.92
C HIS A 364 -0.88 -7.98 -6.45
N SER A 365 -1.16 -8.96 -5.60
CA SER A 365 -1.37 -8.74 -4.16
C SER A 365 -0.13 -8.16 -3.49
N LEU A 366 1.06 -8.64 -3.83
CA LEU A 366 2.32 -8.10 -3.28
C LEU A 366 2.58 -6.66 -3.74
N LEU A 367 2.26 -6.33 -4.99
CA LEU A 367 2.33 -4.95 -5.47
C LEU A 367 1.37 -4.05 -4.68
N GLU A 368 0.12 -4.48 -4.48
CA GLU A 368 -0.85 -3.76 -3.66
C GLU A 368 -0.40 -3.62 -2.19
N ILE A 369 0.17 -4.68 -1.60
CA ILE A 369 0.67 -4.65 -0.22
C ILE A 369 1.86 -3.70 -0.10
N SER A 370 2.71 -3.63 -1.13
CA SER A 370 3.91 -2.79 -1.12
C SER A 370 3.63 -1.29 -1.00
N THR A 371 2.43 -0.83 -1.39
CA THR A 371 1.99 0.56 -1.19
C THR A 371 1.45 0.81 0.23
N LYS A 372 1.17 -0.25 0.99
CA LYS A 372 0.57 -0.19 2.33
C LYS A 372 1.60 -0.39 3.43
N ARG A 373 2.57 -1.29 3.21
CA ARG A 373 3.61 -1.64 4.18
C ARG A 373 4.88 -2.12 3.49
N LEU A 374 5.96 -2.17 4.28
CA LEU A 374 7.17 -2.89 3.89
C LEU A 374 6.87 -4.39 3.70
N LEU A 375 7.40 -4.95 2.62
CA LEU A 375 7.33 -6.38 2.32
C LEU A 375 8.33 -7.17 3.16
N SER A 376 7.99 -8.42 3.48
CA SER A 376 8.92 -9.37 4.12
C SER A 376 10.04 -9.76 3.16
N ASN A 377 11.11 -10.37 3.68
CA ASN A 377 12.21 -10.85 2.84
C ASN A 377 11.74 -11.89 1.81
N GLU A 378 10.83 -12.78 2.20
CA GLU A 378 10.25 -13.80 1.31
C GLU A 378 9.38 -13.16 0.20
N GLU A 379 8.57 -12.16 0.56
CA GLU A 379 7.75 -11.41 -0.39
C GLU A 379 8.62 -10.65 -1.41
N LEU A 380 9.69 -10.01 -0.94
CA LEU A 380 10.67 -9.34 -1.80
C LEU A 380 11.39 -10.33 -2.72
N MET A 381 11.81 -11.48 -2.19
CA MET A 381 12.43 -12.55 -2.99
C MET A 381 11.50 -13.07 -4.08
N PHE A 382 10.20 -13.21 -3.80
CA PHE A 382 9.22 -13.60 -4.82
C PHE A 382 9.16 -12.57 -5.96
N LEU A 383 9.03 -11.27 -5.65
CA LEU A 383 8.99 -10.22 -6.66
C LEU A 383 10.29 -10.17 -7.49
N GLN A 384 11.45 -10.35 -6.87
CA GLN A 384 12.73 -10.43 -7.58
C GLN A 384 12.81 -11.64 -8.51
N ASN A 385 12.33 -12.81 -8.06
CA ASN A 385 12.29 -14.01 -8.90
C ASN A 385 11.30 -13.86 -10.06
N PHE A 386 10.16 -13.21 -9.82
CA PHE A 386 9.20 -12.86 -10.85
C PHE A 386 9.82 -11.94 -11.91
N ASP A 387 10.53 -10.89 -11.49
CA ASP A 387 11.28 -10.00 -12.39
C ASP A 387 12.34 -10.76 -13.19
N ASN A 388 13.07 -11.67 -12.55
CA ASN A 388 14.09 -12.51 -13.20
C ASN A 388 13.51 -13.44 -14.27
N VAL A 389 12.28 -13.94 -14.09
CA VAL A 389 11.57 -14.73 -15.11
C VAL A 389 11.28 -13.87 -16.34
N PHE A 390 10.76 -12.66 -16.15
CA PHE A 390 10.44 -11.75 -17.25
C PHE A 390 11.69 -11.29 -17.99
N ASN A 391 12.79 -11.01 -17.27
CA ASN A 391 14.07 -10.69 -17.89
C ASN A 391 14.60 -11.85 -18.75
N TYR A 392 14.41 -13.09 -18.30
CA TYR A 392 14.79 -14.27 -19.09
C TYR A 392 13.90 -14.45 -20.32
N ILE A 393 12.58 -14.20 -20.21
CA ILE A 393 11.68 -14.20 -21.37
C ILE A 393 12.10 -13.15 -22.40
N ASN A 394 12.45 -11.92 -21.97
CA ASN A 394 12.99 -10.89 -22.86
C ASN A 394 14.26 -11.34 -23.58
N PHE A 395 15.15 -12.05 -22.89
CA PHE A 395 16.32 -12.65 -23.52
C PHE A 395 15.94 -13.67 -24.59
N LEU A 396 15.00 -14.58 -24.32
CA LEU A 396 14.51 -15.55 -25.32
C LEU A 396 13.91 -14.86 -26.55
N PHE A 397 13.15 -13.77 -26.37
CA PHE A 397 12.64 -12.95 -27.47
C PHE A 397 13.76 -12.41 -28.36
N SER A 398 14.84 -11.89 -27.77
CA SER A 398 15.97 -11.34 -28.52
C SER A 398 16.70 -12.37 -29.39
N GLN A 399 16.54 -13.65 -29.08
CA GLN A 399 17.13 -14.79 -29.80
C GLN A 399 16.15 -15.43 -30.80
N SER A 400 14.90 -14.97 -30.85
CA SER A 400 13.84 -15.64 -31.61
C SER A 400 14.06 -15.58 -33.13
N LYS A 401 13.78 -16.71 -33.80
CA LYS A 401 13.93 -16.88 -35.25
C LYS A 401 12.80 -16.18 -36.02
N ALA A 402 13.06 -15.88 -37.29
CA ALA A 402 12.11 -15.27 -38.21
C ALA A 402 10.75 -15.98 -38.20
N VAL A 403 9.68 -15.21 -37.96
CA VAL A 403 8.30 -15.71 -37.96
C VAL A 403 7.72 -15.56 -39.35
N ASN A 404 7.30 -16.67 -39.96
CA ASN A 404 6.60 -16.65 -41.24
C ASN A 404 5.14 -16.26 -41.04
N GLU A 405 4.66 -15.40 -41.93
CA GLU A 405 3.24 -15.04 -41.99
C GLU A 405 2.44 -16.23 -42.52
N LYS A 406 1.39 -16.60 -41.79
CA LYS A 406 0.58 -17.79 -42.03
C LYS A 406 -0.89 -17.42 -42.02
N ASN A 407 -1.72 -18.21 -42.70
CA ASN A 407 -3.16 -17.98 -42.68
C ASN A 407 -3.74 -18.44 -41.32
N VAL A 408 -4.70 -17.74 -40.73
CA VAL A 408 -5.40 -18.21 -39.51
C VAL A 408 -6.01 -19.60 -39.69
N ASN A 409 -6.41 -19.93 -40.93
CA ASN A 409 -6.91 -21.26 -41.28
C ASN A 409 -5.84 -22.35 -41.14
N GLN A 410 -4.55 -22.02 -41.05
CA GLN A 410 -3.46 -22.97 -40.79
C GLN A 410 -3.26 -23.28 -39.30
N LEU A 411 -3.99 -22.63 -38.38
CA LEU A 411 -3.99 -22.97 -36.94
C LEU A 411 -4.47 -24.41 -36.66
N ILE A 412 -4.88 -25.12 -37.69
CA ILE A 412 -5.70 -26.33 -37.64
C ILE A 412 -4.84 -27.55 -37.93
N GLU A 413 -3.79 -27.32 -38.71
CA GLU A 413 -2.70 -28.23 -39.03
C GLU A 413 -1.70 -28.29 -37.88
N LEU A 414 -1.89 -27.48 -36.83
CA LEU A 414 -1.06 -27.49 -35.64
C LEU A 414 -1.14 -28.85 -34.94
N SER A 415 0.03 -29.38 -34.58
CA SER A 415 0.14 -30.49 -33.64
C SER A 415 -0.39 -30.11 -32.25
N ILE A 416 -0.55 -31.10 -31.37
CA ILE A 416 -0.75 -30.83 -29.94
C ILE A 416 0.49 -30.07 -29.46
N GLY A 417 0.29 -28.95 -28.77
CA GLY A 417 1.39 -28.08 -28.37
C GLY A 417 0.94 -26.67 -28.02
N LYS A 418 1.94 -25.79 -27.97
CA LYS A 418 1.81 -24.39 -27.55
C LYS A 418 2.34 -23.46 -28.63
N TYR A 419 1.55 -22.45 -28.95
CA TYR A 419 1.79 -21.57 -30.08
C TYR A 419 1.64 -20.12 -29.67
N GLN A 420 2.51 -19.27 -30.21
CA GLN A 420 2.40 -17.82 -30.08
C GLN A 420 1.93 -17.24 -31.38
N LEU A 421 0.82 -16.50 -31.34
CA LEU A 421 0.29 -15.75 -32.45
C LEU A 421 0.74 -14.31 -32.27
N VAL A 422 1.52 -13.82 -33.23
CA VAL A 422 2.07 -12.47 -33.27
C VAL A 422 1.34 -11.66 -34.33
N ILE A 423 0.77 -10.55 -33.92
CA ILE A 423 0.09 -9.60 -34.80
C ILE A 423 0.69 -8.23 -34.52
N ASP A 424 1.54 -7.75 -35.42
CA ASP A 424 2.38 -6.56 -35.20
C ASP A 424 3.13 -6.66 -33.86
N ASN A 425 2.66 -5.92 -32.84
CA ASN A 425 3.21 -5.91 -31.49
C ASN A 425 2.33 -6.61 -30.45
N TYR A 426 1.28 -7.31 -30.87
CA TYR A 426 0.41 -8.10 -30.02
C TYR A 426 0.78 -9.57 -30.07
N VAL A 427 0.73 -10.22 -28.92
CA VAL A 427 1.13 -11.61 -28.75
C VAL A 427 0.05 -12.33 -27.96
N PHE A 428 -0.50 -13.40 -28.53
CA PHE A 428 -1.49 -14.28 -27.92
C PHE A 428 -0.90 -15.67 -27.82
N THR A 429 -1.30 -16.41 -26.78
CA THR A 429 -0.95 -17.81 -26.67
C THR A 429 -2.12 -18.68 -27.05
N VAL A 430 -1.88 -19.69 -27.88
CA VAL A 430 -2.83 -20.76 -28.17
C VAL A 430 -2.25 -22.07 -27.67
N LEU A 431 -2.94 -22.72 -26.75
CA LEU A 431 -2.64 -24.08 -26.30
C LEU A 431 -3.62 -25.04 -26.95
N LYS A 432 -3.11 -26.04 -27.65
CA LYS A 432 -3.89 -27.17 -28.18
C LYS A 432 -3.58 -28.40 -27.35
N GLN A 433 -4.57 -28.86 -26.57
CA GLN A 433 -4.41 -29.98 -25.65
C GLN A 433 -5.33 -31.13 -26.06
N LYS A 434 -4.81 -32.36 -25.92
CA LYS A 434 -5.62 -33.57 -26.02
C LYS A 434 -6.19 -33.90 -24.65
N LYS A 435 -7.51 -34.09 -24.58
CA LYS A 435 -8.23 -34.61 -23.42
C LYS A 435 -8.40 -36.13 -23.54
N ILE A 436 -8.96 -36.71 -22.47
CA ILE A 436 -9.38 -38.12 -22.42
C ILE A 436 -10.41 -38.36 -23.55
N ASP A 437 -10.44 -39.58 -24.12
CA ASP A 437 -11.38 -40.00 -25.19
C ASP A 437 -11.30 -39.23 -26.52
N ASP A 438 -10.09 -38.86 -26.94
CA ASP A 438 -9.79 -38.13 -28.19
C ASP A 438 -10.40 -36.72 -28.29
N PHE A 439 -11.06 -36.19 -27.26
CA PHE A 439 -11.50 -34.80 -27.24
C PHE A 439 -10.31 -33.84 -27.25
N TYR A 440 -10.48 -32.68 -27.87
CA TYR A 440 -9.48 -31.60 -27.84
C TYR A 440 -10.00 -30.42 -27.05
N SER A 441 -9.09 -29.67 -26.42
CA SER A 441 -9.39 -28.33 -25.92
C SER A 441 -8.41 -27.33 -26.50
N TYR A 442 -8.94 -26.16 -26.84
CA TYR A 442 -8.14 -25.03 -27.28
C TYR A 442 -8.26 -23.94 -26.23
N THR A 443 -7.13 -23.46 -25.75
CA THR A 443 -7.09 -22.34 -24.82
C THR A 443 -6.38 -21.18 -25.48
N ILE A 444 -7.09 -20.07 -25.62
CA ILE A 444 -6.58 -18.82 -26.16
C ILE A 444 -6.34 -17.89 -24.98
N PHE A 445 -5.11 -17.45 -24.77
CA PHE A 445 -4.78 -16.45 -23.77
C PHE A 445 -4.41 -15.15 -24.45
N ASP A 446 -5.26 -14.14 -24.24
CA ASP A 446 -4.99 -12.75 -24.58
C ASP A 446 -4.59 -12.02 -23.30
N PRO A 447 -3.35 -11.50 -23.17
CA PRO A 447 -2.94 -10.72 -22.01
C PRO A 447 -3.84 -9.50 -21.70
N ARG A 448 -4.73 -9.07 -22.61
CA ARG A 448 -5.67 -7.94 -22.39
C ARG A 448 -7.07 -8.38 -21.99
N MET A 449 -7.42 -9.65 -22.19
CA MET A 449 -8.75 -10.18 -21.92
C MET A 449 -8.73 -11.31 -20.87
N GLY A 450 -7.66 -12.09 -20.84
CA GLY A 450 -7.48 -13.28 -20.03
C GLY A 450 -7.57 -14.55 -20.86
N GLU A 451 -7.94 -15.63 -20.19
CA GLU A 451 -8.01 -16.97 -20.76
C GLU A 451 -9.42 -17.24 -21.32
N ILE A 452 -9.47 -17.69 -22.57
CA ILE A 452 -10.67 -18.16 -23.25
C ILE A 452 -10.44 -19.64 -23.55
N LYS A 453 -11.18 -20.50 -22.85
CA LYS A 453 -11.08 -21.94 -23.02
C LYS A 453 -12.25 -22.47 -23.84
N LEU A 454 -11.94 -23.22 -24.88
CA LEU A 454 -12.87 -23.88 -25.77
C LEU A 454 -12.76 -25.40 -25.55
N ASP A 455 -13.77 -25.96 -24.88
CA ASP A 455 -13.84 -27.38 -24.54
C ASP A 455 -14.80 -28.09 -25.49
N PHE A 456 -14.26 -28.87 -26.43
CA PHE A 456 -15.05 -29.53 -27.48
C PHE A 456 -15.70 -30.81 -26.96
N VAL A 457 -17.00 -30.96 -27.25
CA VAL A 457 -17.82 -32.10 -26.81
C VAL A 457 -17.75 -33.27 -27.80
N THR A 458 -17.28 -33.03 -29.03
CA THR A 458 -17.03 -34.06 -30.06
C THR A 458 -15.75 -33.77 -30.86
N THR A 459 -15.07 -34.83 -31.32
CA THR A 459 -13.91 -34.75 -32.22
C THR A 459 -14.29 -34.23 -33.60
N GLU A 460 -15.45 -34.67 -34.11
CA GLU A 460 -16.01 -34.25 -35.39
C GLU A 460 -16.22 -32.72 -35.43
N ASN A 461 -15.60 -32.10 -36.43
CA ASN A 461 -15.68 -30.66 -36.75
C ASN A 461 -15.17 -29.70 -35.66
N SER A 462 -14.36 -30.16 -34.69
CA SER A 462 -13.68 -29.30 -33.70
C SER A 462 -12.86 -28.18 -34.36
N TYR A 463 -12.25 -28.47 -35.50
CA TYR A 463 -11.57 -27.54 -36.39
C TYR A 463 -12.48 -26.39 -36.90
N GLU A 464 -13.58 -26.73 -37.58
CA GLU A 464 -14.47 -25.74 -38.19
C GLU A 464 -15.07 -24.83 -37.13
N LYS A 465 -15.36 -25.40 -35.96
CA LYS A 465 -15.86 -24.72 -34.78
C LYS A 465 -14.83 -23.73 -34.20
N LEU A 466 -13.55 -24.10 -34.13
CA LEU A 466 -12.48 -23.18 -33.73
C LEU A 466 -12.34 -22.03 -34.73
N LEU A 467 -12.33 -22.31 -36.05
CA LEU A 467 -12.26 -21.26 -37.05
C LEU A 467 -13.48 -20.34 -37.00
N TYR A 468 -14.66 -20.90 -36.81
CA TYR A 468 -15.88 -20.13 -36.62
C TYR A 468 -15.76 -19.21 -35.41
N PHE A 469 -15.30 -19.73 -34.27
CA PHE A 469 -15.05 -18.94 -33.08
C PHE A 469 -14.04 -17.81 -33.35
N MET A 470 -12.91 -18.11 -33.97
CA MET A 470 -11.88 -17.11 -34.29
C MET A 470 -12.41 -16.04 -35.24
N ARG A 471 -13.20 -16.40 -36.25
CA ARG A 471 -13.85 -15.43 -37.14
C ARG A 471 -14.84 -14.56 -36.39
N MET A 472 -15.73 -15.17 -35.61
CA MET A 472 -16.69 -14.45 -34.77
C MET A 472 -15.99 -13.50 -33.80
N TYR A 473 -14.91 -13.95 -33.14
CA TYR A 473 -14.10 -13.13 -32.24
C TYR A 473 -13.43 -11.97 -32.97
N LEU A 474 -12.88 -12.19 -34.17
CA LEU A 474 -12.18 -11.14 -34.92
C LEU A 474 -13.12 -10.14 -35.60
N ASP A 475 -14.26 -10.60 -36.13
CA ASP A 475 -15.31 -9.79 -36.77
C ASP A 475 -16.30 -9.18 -35.76
N ASP A 476 -16.08 -9.37 -34.45
CA ASP A 476 -16.93 -8.77 -33.42
C ASP A 476 -16.81 -7.24 -33.44
N GLU A 477 -17.95 -6.56 -33.44
CA GLU A 477 -18.02 -5.11 -33.32
C GLU A 477 -17.90 -4.72 -31.85
N ILE A 478 -17.01 -3.78 -31.58
CA ILE A 478 -16.65 -3.33 -30.25
C ILE A 478 -16.72 -1.81 -30.19
N ILE A 479 -17.24 -1.28 -29.09
CA ILE A 479 -17.49 0.15 -28.93
C ILE A 479 -16.44 0.72 -27.98
N ILE A 480 -15.67 1.69 -28.46
CA ILE A 480 -14.70 2.44 -27.66
C ILE A 480 -14.94 3.92 -27.89
N ASN A 481 -15.15 4.69 -26.82
CA ASN A 481 -15.41 6.13 -26.89
C ASN A 481 -16.54 6.47 -27.88
N ASN A 482 -17.63 5.70 -27.83
CA ASN A 482 -18.79 5.79 -28.74
C ASN A 482 -18.46 5.58 -30.24
N LYS A 483 -17.28 5.06 -30.57
CA LYS A 483 -16.91 4.66 -31.93
C LYS A 483 -16.91 3.13 -32.04
N LYS A 484 -17.40 2.64 -33.17
CA LYS A 484 -17.45 1.21 -33.49
C LYS A 484 -16.17 0.80 -34.22
N TYR A 485 -15.55 -0.28 -33.76
CA TYR A 485 -14.39 -0.91 -34.38
C TYR A 485 -14.63 -2.40 -34.53
N TYR A 486 -13.98 -3.05 -35.49
CA TYR A 486 -13.85 -4.50 -35.47
C TYR A 486 -12.59 -4.90 -34.70
N ARG A 487 -12.64 -6.02 -33.98
CA ARG A 487 -11.50 -6.49 -33.18
C ARG A 487 -10.25 -6.72 -34.03
N TYR A 488 -10.39 -7.28 -35.24
CA TYR A 488 -9.26 -7.45 -36.15
C TYR A 488 -8.58 -6.12 -36.54
N GLN A 489 -9.35 -5.03 -36.67
CA GLN A 489 -8.81 -3.71 -37.00
C GLN A 489 -8.00 -3.14 -35.85
N MET A 490 -8.51 -3.28 -34.62
CA MET A 490 -7.79 -2.86 -33.42
C MET A 490 -6.51 -3.63 -33.17
N LEU A 491 -6.52 -4.91 -33.53
CA LEU A 491 -5.34 -5.77 -33.46
C LEU A 491 -4.37 -5.54 -34.62
N GLY A 492 -4.71 -4.76 -35.64
CA GLY A 492 -3.84 -4.56 -36.82
C GLY A 492 -3.80 -5.76 -37.76
N ILE A 493 -4.72 -6.72 -37.62
CA ILE A 493 -4.77 -7.92 -38.47
C ILE A 493 -5.23 -7.53 -39.87
N LYS A 494 -4.46 -7.93 -40.88
CA LYS A 494 -4.83 -7.75 -42.29
C LYS A 494 -5.64 -8.95 -42.78
N LYS A 495 -6.65 -8.67 -43.61
CA LYS A 495 -7.34 -9.69 -44.40
C LYS A 495 -6.63 -9.82 -45.75
N ASN A 496 -6.39 -11.05 -46.19
CA ASN A 496 -5.83 -11.32 -47.52
C ASN A 496 -6.91 -11.16 -48.61
N ALA A 497 -6.53 -11.33 -49.88
CA ALA A 497 -7.45 -11.17 -51.02
C ALA A 497 -8.65 -12.13 -50.98
N GLN A 498 -8.56 -13.25 -50.26
CA GLN A 498 -9.64 -14.22 -50.04
C GLN A 498 -10.42 -13.94 -48.74
N ASN A 499 -10.30 -12.75 -48.16
CA ASN A 499 -10.96 -12.32 -46.93
C ASN A 499 -10.60 -13.17 -45.69
N ASN A 500 -9.45 -13.86 -45.69
CA ASN A 500 -8.93 -14.61 -44.55
C ASN A 500 -7.93 -13.77 -43.75
N TYR A 501 -7.89 -13.97 -42.44
CA TYR A 501 -6.95 -13.30 -41.55
C TYR A 501 -5.53 -13.82 -41.74
N SER A 502 -4.59 -12.90 -41.91
CA SER A 502 -3.16 -13.16 -41.99
C SER A 502 -2.53 -12.93 -40.61
N ILE A 503 -1.94 -13.98 -40.01
CA ILE A 503 -1.38 -13.94 -38.65
C ILE A 503 -0.02 -14.64 -38.66
N LYS A 504 0.98 -14.02 -38.03
CA LYS A 504 2.28 -14.67 -37.83
C LYS A 504 2.18 -15.60 -36.62
N TRP A 505 2.64 -16.83 -36.73
CA TRP A 505 2.69 -17.71 -35.55
C TRP A 505 3.90 -18.64 -35.59
N TYR A 506 4.34 -19.06 -34.40
CA TYR A 506 5.38 -20.07 -34.22
C TYR A 506 5.05 -20.97 -33.02
N GLU A 507 5.61 -22.18 -33.04
CA GLU A 507 5.55 -23.12 -31.94
C GLU A 507 6.55 -22.72 -30.86
N VAL A 508 6.12 -22.73 -29.59
CA VAL A 508 7.00 -22.42 -28.47
C VAL A 508 7.77 -23.66 -28.08
N GLU A 509 9.09 -23.63 -28.31
CA GLU A 509 9.97 -24.70 -27.86
C GLU A 509 10.07 -24.75 -26.33
N ASN A 510 10.27 -25.95 -25.79
CA ASN A 510 10.51 -26.12 -24.37
C ASN A 510 11.88 -25.57 -23.99
N ASP A 511 11.92 -24.79 -22.90
CA ASP A 511 13.14 -24.22 -22.35
C ASP A 511 13.31 -24.69 -20.90
N ALA A 512 14.37 -25.46 -20.65
CA ALA A 512 14.61 -26.08 -19.35
C ALA A 512 14.88 -25.05 -18.25
N ILE A 513 15.53 -23.93 -18.58
CA ILE A 513 15.91 -22.89 -17.63
C ILE A 513 14.67 -22.11 -17.18
N LEU A 514 13.80 -21.73 -18.12
CA LEU A 514 12.54 -21.05 -17.82
C LEU A 514 11.61 -21.97 -17.02
N ASN A 515 11.49 -23.24 -17.40
CA ASN A 515 10.71 -24.23 -16.64
C ASN A 515 11.20 -24.35 -15.20
N TYR A 516 12.53 -24.41 -14.98
CA TYR A 516 13.12 -24.43 -13.65
C TYR A 516 12.80 -23.16 -12.85
N LYS A 517 12.96 -21.97 -13.46
CA LYS A 517 12.65 -20.68 -12.81
C LYS A 517 11.16 -20.59 -12.42
N LEU A 518 10.27 -21.05 -13.29
CA LEU A 518 8.83 -21.10 -13.05
C LEU A 518 8.44 -22.07 -11.93
N ALA A 519 9.06 -23.25 -11.88
CA ALA A 519 8.86 -24.20 -10.79
C ALA A 519 9.27 -23.59 -9.45
N LYS A 520 10.46 -22.97 -9.38
CA LYS A 520 10.95 -22.28 -8.18
C LYS A 520 10.04 -21.12 -7.74
N LEU A 521 9.49 -20.38 -8.69
CA LEU A 521 8.54 -19.29 -8.40
C LEU A 521 7.22 -19.84 -7.84
N THR A 522 6.75 -20.95 -8.38
CA THR A 522 5.54 -21.64 -7.91
C THR A 522 5.70 -22.15 -6.48
N GLU A 523 6.87 -22.69 -6.12
CA GLU A 523 7.17 -23.17 -4.76
C GLU A 523 7.12 -22.06 -3.70
N GLN A 524 7.27 -20.79 -4.11
CA GLN A 524 7.19 -19.62 -3.23
C GLN A 524 5.77 -19.09 -3.04
N LEU A 525 4.76 -19.67 -3.72
CA LEU A 525 3.38 -19.32 -3.46
C LEU A 525 3.02 -19.65 -2.00
N PRO A 526 2.33 -18.76 -1.28
CA PRO A 526 1.91 -19.05 0.07
C PRO A 526 1.00 -20.28 0.05
N ILE A 527 1.31 -21.27 0.89
CA ILE A 527 0.43 -22.44 1.07
C ILE A 527 -0.91 -21.88 1.53
N LYS A 528 -1.98 -22.09 0.74
CA LYS A 528 -3.35 -21.85 1.19
C LYS A 528 -3.54 -22.69 2.45
N LYS A 529 -3.34 -22.10 3.64
CA LYS A 529 -3.85 -22.68 4.88
C LYS A 529 -5.35 -22.76 4.65
N ILE A 530 -5.84 -23.98 4.45
CA ILE A 530 -7.26 -24.26 4.45
C ILE A 530 -7.72 -23.80 5.84
N SER A 531 -8.30 -22.60 5.91
CA SER A 531 -8.99 -22.11 7.08
C SER A 531 -10.27 -22.93 7.20
N LEU A 532 -10.15 -24.12 7.77
CA LEU A 532 -11.25 -24.75 8.48
C LEU A 532 -11.46 -23.97 9.78
N LYS A 533 -12.00 -22.76 9.65
CA LYS A 533 -12.85 -22.16 10.67
C LYS A 533 -14.19 -21.84 10.04
N SER A 534 -14.94 -22.92 9.81
CA SER A 534 -16.38 -22.91 9.81
C SER A 534 -16.89 -22.32 11.14
N LYS A 535 -17.83 -21.36 11.03
CA LYS A 535 -18.90 -21.03 11.99
C LYS A 535 -18.47 -20.77 13.44
N PHE A 536 -18.52 -19.50 13.84
CA PHE A 536 -19.60 -18.94 14.68
C PHE A 536 -19.65 -17.43 14.50
#